data_AF-Q9K6D5-F1
#
_entry.id   AF-Q9K6D5-F1
#
_cell.length_a   1.000
_cell.length_b   1.000
_cell.length_c   1.000
_cell.angle_alpha   90.00
_cell.angle_beta   90.00
_cell.angle_gamma   90.00
#
_symmetry.space_group_name_H-M   'P 1'
#
loop_
_entity.id
_entity.type
_entity.pdbx_description
1 polymer ?
#
loop_
_entity_poly.entity_id
_entity_poly.type
_entity_poly.pdbx_seq_one_letter_code
_entity_poly.pdbx_strand_id
1 'polypeptide(L)'
;MHVIKAKDDYTYRHTVGVSILSRLIGTWLKLDEVILKELTLGAVLHDIGKVEIPDAILNKPGALTKDEYRIIQDHTVKGYRIIQESGIYSDTVALMALEHHEREDGTGYPYQKTRNEIHLLSKILAVADVFHAMTSDRIYRKGMALYDVLLQMRQDRFGKLEPRITDFFVRRFMEQCIGSKARLNDGSRVEIVFIPYENPICPIVKQGTNYIDLRMSPLYIQELIPVTVKV
;
A
#
# COMPACT_ATOMS: atom_id res chain seq x y z
N MET A 1 16.59 5.47 -12.58
CA MET A 1 15.17 5.71 -12.96
C MET A 1 14.84 5.34 -14.42
N HIS A 2 15.68 5.65 -15.41
CA HIS A 2 15.40 5.24 -16.82
C HIS A 2 15.33 3.72 -17.05
N VAL A 3 16.05 2.91 -16.25
CA VAL A 3 16.06 1.44 -16.38
C VAL A 3 14.75 0.79 -15.93
N ILE A 4 14.05 1.35 -14.92
CA ILE A 4 12.72 0.85 -14.49
C ILE A 4 11.66 1.18 -15.56
N LYS A 5 11.75 2.37 -16.16
CA LYS A 5 10.85 2.82 -17.24
C LYS A 5 10.98 1.97 -18.50
N ALA A 6 12.16 1.43 -18.78
CA ALA A 6 12.40 0.56 -19.94
C ALA A 6 11.81 -0.85 -19.78
N LYS A 7 11.50 -1.28 -18.55
CA LYS A 7 11.02 -2.65 -18.27
C LYS A 7 9.50 -2.76 -18.11
N ASP A 8 8.80 -1.74 -17.60
CA ASP A 8 7.31 -1.73 -17.50
C ASP A 8 6.76 -0.39 -16.96
N ASP A 9 5.82 0.23 -17.68
CA ASP A 9 5.13 1.47 -17.28
C ASP A 9 4.33 1.32 -15.98
N TYR A 10 3.82 0.11 -15.69
CA TYR A 10 3.12 -0.16 -14.45
C TYR A 10 4.07 -0.15 -13.25
N THR A 11 5.22 -0.84 -13.34
CA THR A 11 6.22 -0.87 -12.27
C THR A 11 6.69 0.54 -11.90
N TYR A 12 6.90 1.43 -12.89
CA TYR A 12 7.24 2.83 -12.62
C TYR A 12 6.12 3.57 -11.85
N ARG A 13 4.87 3.50 -12.32
CA ARG A 13 3.72 4.14 -11.63
C ARG A 13 3.55 3.59 -10.22
N HIS A 14 3.76 2.30 -10.03
CA HIS A 14 3.68 1.64 -8.74
C HIS A 14 4.72 2.17 -7.75
N THR A 15 5.98 2.16 -8.14
CA THR A 15 7.07 2.67 -7.31
C THR A 15 6.86 4.14 -6.92
N VAL A 16 6.43 4.98 -7.86
CA VAL A 16 6.11 6.40 -7.58
C VAL A 16 4.95 6.51 -6.60
N GLY A 17 3.84 5.81 -6.83
CA GLY A 17 2.67 5.85 -5.94
C GLY A 17 2.98 5.34 -4.54
N VAL A 18 3.75 4.25 -4.42
CA VAL A 18 4.22 3.72 -3.13
C VAL A 18 5.11 4.72 -2.40
N SER A 19 6.01 5.42 -3.12
CA SER A 19 6.84 6.46 -2.50
C SER A 19 6.05 7.64 -1.95
N ILE A 20 5.04 8.11 -2.69
CA ILE A 20 4.15 9.20 -2.27
C ILE A 20 3.37 8.78 -1.03
N LEU A 21 2.78 7.58 -1.04
CA LEU A 21 2.04 7.04 0.08
C LEU A 21 2.93 6.82 1.31
N SER A 22 4.13 6.27 1.13
CA SER A 22 5.09 6.07 2.23
C SER A 22 5.45 7.40 2.90
N ARG A 23 5.79 8.43 2.10
CA ARG A 23 6.08 9.77 2.62
C ARG A 23 4.86 10.40 3.29
N LEU A 24 3.65 10.19 2.76
CA LEU A 24 2.42 10.67 3.36
C LEU A 24 2.17 10.04 4.74
N ILE A 25 2.32 8.71 4.86
CA ILE A 25 2.20 8.00 6.13
C ILE A 25 3.25 8.51 7.13
N GLY A 26 4.52 8.61 6.72
CA GLY A 26 5.58 9.14 7.57
C GLY A 26 5.30 10.57 8.05
N THR A 27 4.78 11.42 7.18
CA THR A 27 4.39 12.81 7.53
C THR A 27 3.29 12.81 8.58
N TRP A 28 2.26 11.97 8.42
CA TRP A 28 1.20 11.86 9.43
C TRP A 28 1.72 11.33 10.77
N LEU A 29 2.70 10.43 10.74
CA LEU A 29 3.41 9.93 11.94
C LEU A 29 4.39 10.96 12.54
N LYS A 30 4.52 12.14 11.92
CA LYS A 30 5.41 13.24 12.35
C LYS A 30 6.88 12.84 12.41
N LEU A 31 7.32 11.99 11.49
CA LEU A 31 8.75 11.71 11.30
C LEU A 31 9.46 12.98 10.83
N ASP A 32 10.72 13.16 11.23
CA ASP A 32 11.51 14.31 10.80
C ASP A 32 11.89 14.21 9.31
N GLU A 33 12.31 15.34 8.72
CA GLU A 33 12.58 15.43 7.29
C GLU A 33 13.75 14.54 6.83
N VAL A 34 14.70 14.21 7.70
CA VAL A 34 15.81 13.31 7.35
C VAL A 34 15.28 11.89 7.18
N ILE A 35 14.49 11.41 8.14
CA ILE A 35 13.84 10.10 8.08
C ILE A 35 12.85 10.05 6.91
N LEU A 36 12.09 11.12 6.65
CA LEU A 36 11.16 11.17 5.52
C LEU A 36 11.87 11.05 4.17
N LYS A 37 13.08 11.61 4.03
CA LYS A 37 13.90 11.45 2.82
C LYS A 37 14.35 10.02 2.64
N GLU A 38 14.84 9.36 3.70
CA GLU A 38 15.20 7.94 3.65
C GLU A 38 13.99 7.07 3.28
N LEU A 39 12.84 7.28 3.93
CA LEU A 39 11.60 6.57 3.65
C LEU A 39 11.17 6.74 2.19
N THR A 40 11.29 7.96 1.65
CA THR A 40 10.93 8.25 0.25
C THR A 40 11.89 7.54 -0.70
N LEU A 41 13.21 7.62 -0.45
CA LEU A 41 14.22 6.99 -1.29
C LEU A 41 14.14 5.46 -1.26
N GLY A 42 13.99 4.87 -0.07
CA GLY A 42 13.77 3.43 0.08
C GLY A 42 12.51 2.96 -0.62
N ALA A 43 11.42 3.72 -0.55
CA ALA A 43 10.20 3.40 -1.28
C ALA A 43 10.35 3.54 -2.80
N VAL A 44 11.17 4.46 -3.31
CA VAL A 44 11.50 4.54 -4.75
C VAL A 44 12.37 3.35 -5.20
N LEU A 45 13.18 2.80 -4.31
CA LEU A 45 14.16 1.76 -4.66
C LEU A 45 13.75 0.35 -4.23
N HIS A 46 12.63 0.18 -3.54
CA HIS A 46 12.25 -1.10 -2.92
C HIS A 46 12.25 -2.27 -3.90
N ASP A 47 11.82 -1.99 -5.14
CA ASP A 47 11.65 -2.95 -6.21
C ASP A 47 12.84 -3.00 -7.20
N ILE A 48 13.94 -2.29 -6.93
CA ILE A 48 15.06 -2.15 -7.89
C ILE A 48 15.66 -3.50 -8.30
N GLY A 49 15.63 -4.51 -7.42
CA GLY A 49 16.13 -5.85 -7.72
C GLY A 49 15.36 -6.57 -8.83
N LYS A 50 14.17 -6.12 -9.21
CA LYS A 50 13.41 -6.66 -10.36
C LYS A 50 14.17 -6.52 -11.67
N VAL A 51 15.14 -5.60 -11.77
CA VAL A 51 16.00 -5.48 -12.96
C VAL A 51 16.80 -6.74 -13.25
N GLU A 52 17.10 -7.53 -12.22
CA GLU A 52 17.84 -8.79 -12.32
C GLU A 52 16.94 -10.05 -12.34
N ILE A 53 15.62 -9.87 -12.45
CA ILE A 53 14.68 -10.98 -12.63
C ILE A 53 14.48 -11.22 -14.12
N PRO A 54 14.45 -12.49 -14.59
CA PRO A 54 14.21 -12.78 -16.00
C PRO A 54 12.88 -12.21 -16.49
N ASP A 55 12.90 -11.49 -17.62
CA ASP A 55 11.71 -10.82 -18.16
C ASP A 55 10.57 -11.79 -18.49
N ALA A 56 10.91 -13.03 -18.90
CA ALA A 56 9.93 -14.09 -19.17
C ALA A 56 9.14 -14.52 -17.92
N ILE A 57 9.72 -14.37 -16.73
CA ILE A 57 9.05 -14.64 -15.45
C ILE A 57 8.30 -13.39 -14.99
N LEU A 58 8.97 -12.24 -15.02
CA LEU A 58 8.42 -10.97 -14.53
C LEU A 58 7.15 -10.57 -15.29
N ASN A 59 7.12 -10.79 -16.60
CA ASN A 59 6.02 -10.40 -17.49
C ASN A 59 5.10 -11.57 -17.89
N LYS A 60 5.22 -12.73 -17.23
CA LYS A 60 4.46 -13.94 -17.60
C LYS A 60 2.94 -13.67 -17.60
N PRO A 61 2.23 -13.97 -18.70
CA PRO A 61 0.77 -13.89 -18.71
C PRO A 61 0.18 -15.09 -17.96
N GLY A 62 -0.33 -14.85 -16.75
CA GLY A 62 -1.02 -15.84 -15.93
C GLY A 62 -0.35 -16.11 -14.58
N ALA A 63 -0.75 -17.20 -13.94
CA ALA A 63 -0.24 -17.57 -12.63
C ALA A 63 1.22 -18.08 -12.71
N LEU A 64 2.02 -17.65 -11.74
CA LEU A 64 3.38 -18.16 -11.55
C LEU A 64 3.32 -19.54 -10.88
N THR A 65 4.22 -20.42 -11.29
CA THR A 65 4.54 -21.64 -10.54
C THR A 65 5.24 -21.29 -9.22
N LYS A 66 5.33 -22.25 -8.30
CA LYS A 66 6.03 -22.04 -7.02
C LYS A 66 7.50 -21.66 -7.22
N ASP A 67 8.17 -22.25 -8.21
CA ASP A 67 9.58 -21.97 -8.46
C ASP A 67 9.79 -20.62 -9.15
N GLU A 68 8.93 -20.25 -10.09
CA GLU A 68 8.92 -18.90 -10.66
C GLU A 68 8.65 -17.83 -9.59
N TYR A 69 7.74 -18.12 -8.65
CA TYR A 69 7.47 -17.22 -7.54
C TYR A 69 8.69 -17.04 -6.63
N ARG A 70 9.42 -18.12 -6.31
CA ARG A 70 10.69 -18.04 -5.57
C ARG A 70 11.72 -17.16 -6.27
N ILE A 71 11.86 -17.30 -7.59
CA ILE A 71 12.76 -16.45 -8.38
C ILE A 71 12.34 -14.98 -8.27
N ILE A 72 11.04 -14.67 -8.31
CA ILE A 72 10.58 -13.29 -8.11
C ILE A 72 10.95 -12.80 -6.70
N GLN A 73 10.80 -13.62 -5.66
CA GLN A 73 11.13 -13.22 -4.28
C GLN A 73 12.58 -12.74 -4.14
N ASP A 74 13.51 -13.26 -4.94
CA ASP A 74 14.93 -12.87 -4.92
C ASP A 74 15.16 -11.38 -5.22
N HIS A 75 14.18 -10.66 -5.78
CA HIS A 75 14.31 -9.22 -6.04
C HIS A 75 14.59 -8.42 -4.77
N THR A 76 14.17 -8.89 -3.59
CA THR A 76 14.45 -8.20 -2.32
C THR A 76 15.94 -8.26 -1.97
N VAL A 77 16.53 -9.45 -2.05
CA VAL A 77 17.96 -9.68 -1.78
C VAL A 77 18.83 -9.02 -2.85
N LYS A 78 18.44 -9.14 -4.12
CA LYS A 78 19.11 -8.45 -5.25
C LYS A 78 19.04 -6.94 -5.10
N GLY A 79 17.87 -6.41 -4.71
CA GLY A 79 17.65 -4.98 -4.49
C GLY A 79 18.52 -4.44 -3.35
N TYR A 80 18.56 -5.15 -2.22
CA TYR A 80 19.46 -4.85 -1.10
C TYR A 80 20.92 -4.76 -1.56
N ARG A 81 21.41 -5.78 -2.29
CA ARG A 81 22.78 -5.82 -2.80
C ARG A 81 23.08 -4.65 -3.73
N ILE A 82 22.22 -4.38 -4.72
CA ILE A 82 22.40 -3.27 -5.67
C ILE A 82 22.52 -1.92 -4.93
N ILE A 83 21.68 -1.70 -3.93
CA ILE A 83 21.70 -0.44 -3.16
C ILE A 83 22.97 -0.34 -2.32
N GLN A 84 23.39 -1.42 -1.65
CA GLN A 84 24.63 -1.47 -0.87
C GLN A 84 25.88 -1.23 -1.73
N GLU A 85 26.00 -1.94 -2.85
CA GLU A 85 27.14 -1.84 -3.76
C GLU A 85 27.25 -0.46 -4.42
N SER A 86 26.15 0.30 -4.49
CA SER A 86 26.20 1.67 -5.01
C SER A 86 27.06 2.61 -4.14
N GLY A 87 27.18 2.34 -2.83
CA GLY A 87 27.87 3.21 -1.88
C GLY A 87 27.26 4.61 -1.70
N ILE A 88 26.07 4.87 -2.27
CA ILE A 88 25.43 6.20 -2.29
C ILE A 88 24.34 6.32 -1.23
N TYR A 89 23.65 5.23 -0.92
CA TYR A 89 22.48 5.22 -0.04
C TYR A 89 22.81 4.60 1.32
N SER A 90 22.01 4.94 2.33
CA SER A 90 22.16 4.39 3.68
C SER A 90 21.75 2.93 3.76
N ASP A 91 22.24 2.23 4.81
CA ASP A 91 21.84 0.86 5.11
C ASP A 91 20.33 0.73 5.30
N THR A 92 19.68 1.75 5.86
CA THR A 92 18.22 1.81 6.00
C THR A 92 17.50 1.71 4.65
N VAL A 93 17.97 2.45 3.64
CA VAL A 93 17.38 2.41 2.28
C VAL A 93 17.54 1.02 1.67
N ALA A 94 18.69 0.37 1.87
CA ALA A 94 18.91 -1.00 1.42
C ALA A 94 17.99 -1.98 2.16
N LEU A 95 17.90 -1.89 3.50
CA LEU A 95 17.04 -2.73 4.32
C LEU A 95 15.57 -2.65 3.91
N MET A 96 15.08 -1.47 3.51
CA MET A 96 13.71 -1.34 2.99
C MET A 96 13.46 -2.17 1.73
N ALA A 97 14.41 -2.25 0.80
CA ALA A 97 14.31 -3.14 -0.36
C ALA A 97 14.34 -4.62 0.05
N LEU A 98 15.09 -4.97 1.10
CA LEU A 98 15.14 -6.33 1.61
C LEU A 98 13.85 -6.75 2.32
N GLU A 99 13.25 -5.84 3.09
CA GLU A 99 12.26 -6.19 4.12
C GLU A 99 10.81 -5.82 3.77
N HIS A 100 10.54 -5.10 2.68
CA HIS A 100 9.16 -4.63 2.38
C HIS A 100 8.15 -5.77 2.18
N HIS A 101 8.61 -7.00 1.94
CA HIS A 101 7.80 -8.21 1.88
C HIS A 101 7.85 -9.08 3.14
N GLU A 102 8.59 -8.67 4.17
CA GLU A 102 8.50 -9.29 5.50
C GLU A 102 7.16 -8.99 6.14
N ARG A 103 6.71 -9.89 7.02
CA ARG A 103 5.39 -9.84 7.66
C ARG A 103 5.57 -10.08 9.15
N GLU A 104 4.88 -9.34 10.01
CA GLU A 104 5.15 -9.37 11.45
C GLU A 104 4.94 -10.75 12.10
N ASP A 105 4.15 -11.61 11.48
CA ASP A 105 3.86 -13.00 11.84
C ASP A 105 4.89 -14.02 11.31
N GLY A 106 5.93 -13.55 10.61
CA GLY A 106 6.98 -14.39 10.03
C GLY A 106 6.56 -15.11 8.74
N THR A 107 5.37 -14.82 8.18
CA THR A 107 4.94 -15.45 6.92
C THR A 107 5.52 -14.80 5.66
N GLY A 108 6.31 -13.74 5.84
CA GLY A 108 6.94 -12.96 4.78
C GLY A 108 8.20 -13.59 4.19
N TYR A 109 8.91 -12.81 3.38
CA TYR A 109 10.17 -13.20 2.75
C TYR A 109 11.09 -11.97 2.65
N PRO A 110 12.43 -12.15 2.52
CA PRO A 110 13.15 -13.41 2.30
C PRO A 110 13.54 -14.19 3.57
N TYR A 111 13.59 -13.54 4.73
CA TYR A 111 14.14 -14.12 5.96
C TYR A 111 13.09 -14.47 7.01
N GLN A 112 11.80 -14.22 6.75
CA GLN A 112 10.71 -14.53 7.66
C GLN A 112 10.86 -13.81 9.00
N LYS A 113 11.33 -12.56 8.93
CA LYS A 113 11.51 -11.70 10.09
C LYS A 113 10.18 -11.48 10.80
N THR A 114 10.21 -11.47 12.12
CA THR A 114 9.04 -11.19 12.96
C THR A 114 8.99 -9.72 13.37
N ARG A 115 7.89 -9.30 14.01
CA ARG A 115 7.63 -7.91 14.45
C ARG A 115 8.86 -7.12 14.93
N ASN A 116 9.69 -7.69 15.79
CA ASN A 116 10.78 -6.93 16.43
C ASN A 116 12.05 -6.83 15.55
N GLU A 117 12.11 -7.59 14.46
CA GLU A 117 13.27 -7.69 13.58
C GLU A 117 13.13 -6.84 12.31
N ILE A 118 11.91 -6.43 11.95
CA ILE A 118 11.62 -5.62 10.77
C ILE A 118 11.82 -4.13 11.11
N HIS A 119 12.58 -3.42 10.28
CA HIS A 119 12.84 -2.00 10.47
C HIS A 119 11.55 -1.16 10.34
N LEU A 120 11.44 -0.08 11.13
CA LEU A 120 10.24 0.77 11.14
C LEU A 120 9.87 1.29 9.75
N LEU A 121 10.85 1.76 8.97
CA LEU A 121 10.58 2.28 7.62
C LEU A 121 10.14 1.19 6.65
N SER A 122 10.62 -0.06 6.82
CA SER A 122 10.15 -1.22 6.06
C SER A 122 8.70 -1.55 6.39
N LYS A 123 8.28 -1.41 7.66
CA LYS A 123 6.87 -1.58 8.06
C LYS A 123 5.95 -0.52 7.45
N ILE A 124 6.38 0.75 7.42
CA ILE A 124 5.63 1.83 6.76
C ILE A 124 5.52 1.55 5.26
N LEU A 125 6.63 1.19 4.64
CA LEU A 125 6.68 0.84 3.22
C LEU A 125 5.77 -0.35 2.89
N ALA A 126 5.76 -1.40 3.71
CA ALA A 126 4.90 -2.57 3.50
C ALA A 126 3.41 -2.20 3.51
N VAL A 127 2.97 -1.28 4.39
CA VAL A 127 1.59 -0.79 4.42
C VAL A 127 1.24 -0.02 3.14
N ALA A 128 2.14 0.88 2.71
CA ALA A 128 1.96 1.66 1.48
C ALA A 128 1.94 0.76 0.23
N ASP A 129 2.85 -0.21 0.17
CA ASP A 129 2.99 -1.16 -0.92
C ASP A 129 1.72 -2.03 -1.05
N VAL A 130 1.27 -2.66 0.04
CA VAL A 130 0.05 -3.46 0.04
C VAL A 130 -1.16 -2.64 -0.40
N PHE A 131 -1.34 -1.43 0.13
CA PHE A 131 -2.46 -0.58 -0.29
C PHE A 131 -2.40 -0.25 -1.79
N HIS A 132 -1.25 0.21 -2.28
CA HIS A 132 -1.10 0.58 -3.69
C HIS A 132 -1.24 -0.62 -4.62
N ALA A 133 -0.66 -1.76 -4.25
CA ALA A 133 -0.73 -3.01 -4.99
C ALA A 133 -2.17 -3.51 -5.14
N MET A 134 -3.01 -3.36 -4.11
CA MET A 134 -4.40 -3.81 -4.12
C MET A 134 -5.35 -2.84 -4.83
N THR A 135 -5.08 -1.54 -4.80
CA THR A 135 -5.92 -0.50 -5.42
C THR A 135 -5.58 -0.25 -6.89
N SER A 136 -4.38 -0.60 -7.36
CA SER A 136 -3.94 -0.32 -8.73
C SER A 136 -4.39 -1.40 -9.72
N ASP A 137 -4.81 -0.97 -10.91
CA ASP A 137 -4.99 -1.86 -12.05
C ASP A 137 -3.64 -2.44 -12.50
N ARG A 138 -3.57 -3.76 -12.62
CA ARG A 138 -2.47 -4.54 -13.20
C ARG A 138 -2.86 -5.04 -14.58
N ILE A 139 -1.87 -5.36 -15.42
CA ILE A 139 -2.06 -5.94 -16.76
C ILE A 139 -3.03 -7.15 -16.73
N TYR A 140 -3.02 -7.92 -15.63
CA TYR A 140 -3.82 -9.13 -15.47
C TYR A 140 -4.97 -9.04 -14.45
N ARG A 141 -5.18 -7.88 -13.79
CA ARG A 141 -6.17 -7.74 -12.72
C ARG A 141 -6.60 -6.29 -12.52
N LYS A 142 -7.91 -6.05 -12.51
CA LYS A 142 -8.48 -4.77 -12.07
C LYS A 142 -8.25 -4.56 -10.56
N GLY A 143 -7.93 -3.34 -10.15
CA GLY A 143 -7.81 -2.95 -8.74
C GLY A 143 -9.07 -3.31 -7.95
N MET A 144 -8.89 -3.67 -6.68
CA MET A 144 -10.00 -3.93 -5.77
C MET A 144 -10.74 -2.63 -5.44
N ALA A 145 -12.03 -2.74 -5.11
CA ALA A 145 -12.76 -1.59 -4.60
C ALA A 145 -12.09 -1.11 -3.30
N LEU A 146 -11.99 0.21 -3.16
CA LEU A 146 -11.25 0.86 -2.08
C LEU A 146 -11.66 0.34 -0.69
N TYR A 147 -12.96 0.17 -0.45
CA TYR A 147 -13.47 -0.33 0.83
C TYR A 147 -13.10 -1.79 1.09
N ASP A 148 -13.05 -2.63 0.06
CA ASP A 148 -12.58 -4.01 0.18
C ASP A 148 -11.09 -4.05 0.56
N VAL A 149 -10.28 -3.14 -0.01
CA VAL A 149 -8.86 -3.01 0.35
C VAL A 149 -8.71 -2.57 1.81
N LEU A 150 -9.43 -1.54 2.23
CA LEU A 150 -9.36 -1.05 3.61
C LEU A 150 -9.84 -2.11 4.61
N LEU A 151 -10.88 -2.87 4.27
CA LEU A 151 -11.35 -4.00 5.08
C LEU A 151 -10.29 -5.10 5.18
N GLN A 152 -9.69 -5.51 4.05
CA GLN A 152 -8.65 -6.53 4.01
C GLN A 152 -7.42 -6.09 4.81
N MET A 153 -6.95 -4.85 4.65
CA MET A 153 -5.82 -4.32 5.44
C MET A 153 -6.13 -4.34 6.93
N ARG A 154 -7.37 -4.02 7.33
CA ARG A 154 -7.78 -4.14 8.73
C ARG A 154 -7.77 -5.60 9.21
N GLN A 155 -8.11 -6.57 8.38
CA GLN A 155 -8.02 -7.98 8.75
C GLN A 155 -6.56 -8.43 8.89
N ASP A 156 -5.70 -8.02 7.95
CA ASP A 156 -4.28 -8.37 7.92
C ASP A 156 -3.42 -7.64 8.97
N ARG A 157 -3.96 -6.60 9.63
CA ARG A 157 -3.25 -5.82 10.65
C ARG A 157 -2.83 -6.62 11.88
N PHE A 158 -3.53 -7.71 12.20
CA PHE A 158 -3.15 -8.63 13.26
C PHE A 158 -2.45 -9.83 12.64
N GLY A 159 -1.16 -9.68 12.38
CA GLY A 159 -0.32 -10.74 11.84
C GLY A 159 0.64 -10.20 10.79
N LYS A 160 0.13 -9.80 9.63
CA LYS A 160 0.99 -9.47 8.48
C LYS A 160 1.60 -8.09 8.53
N LEU A 161 0.79 -7.09 8.87
CA LEU A 161 1.17 -5.67 8.87
C LEU A 161 1.31 -5.15 10.30
N GLU A 162 2.07 -4.06 10.48
CA GLU A 162 2.15 -3.41 11.80
C GLU A 162 0.79 -2.75 12.13
N PRO A 163 0.13 -3.13 13.24
CA PRO A 163 -1.23 -2.71 13.53
C PRO A 163 -1.39 -1.20 13.66
N ARG A 164 -0.47 -0.51 14.34
CA ARG A 164 -0.61 0.92 14.65
C ARG A 164 -0.50 1.78 13.39
N ILE A 165 0.46 1.50 12.51
CA ILE A 165 0.66 2.14 11.22
C ILE A 165 -0.54 1.86 10.33
N THR A 166 -1.02 0.61 10.30
CA THR A 166 -2.18 0.22 9.46
C THR A 166 -3.45 0.93 9.89
N ASP A 167 -3.82 0.86 11.18
CA ASP A 167 -5.02 1.52 11.70
C ASP A 167 -4.94 3.05 11.53
N PHE A 168 -3.75 3.62 11.77
CA PHE A 168 -3.52 5.04 11.58
C PHE A 168 -3.66 5.47 10.11
N PHE A 169 -3.08 4.71 9.18
CA PHE A 169 -3.22 4.95 7.74
C PHE A 169 -4.68 4.88 7.30
N VAL A 170 -5.40 3.80 7.64
CA VAL A 170 -6.81 3.61 7.27
C VAL A 170 -7.66 4.77 7.78
N ARG A 171 -7.48 5.18 9.04
CA ARG A 171 -8.21 6.31 9.61
C ARG A 171 -7.91 7.62 8.88
N ARG A 172 -6.63 7.98 8.72
CA ARG A 172 -6.23 9.24 8.08
C ARG A 172 -6.67 9.30 6.63
N PHE A 173 -6.60 8.17 5.93
CA PHE A 173 -7.10 8.04 4.57
C PHE A 173 -8.62 8.29 4.51
N MET A 174 -9.38 7.63 5.39
CA MET A 174 -10.84 7.81 5.48
C MET A 174 -11.23 9.26 5.83
N GLU A 175 -10.46 9.93 6.69
CA GLU A 175 -10.67 11.36 6.99
C GLU A 175 -10.53 12.25 5.74
N GLN A 176 -9.69 11.87 4.76
CA GLN A 176 -9.62 12.60 3.47
C GLN A 176 -10.86 12.39 2.60
N CYS A 177 -11.69 11.39 2.90
CA CYS A 177 -12.93 11.12 2.16
C CYS A 177 -14.12 11.92 2.67
N ILE A 178 -13.99 12.71 3.74
CA ILE A 178 -15.08 13.59 4.22
C ILE A 178 -15.46 14.58 3.11
N GLY A 179 -16.76 14.73 2.85
CA GLY A 179 -17.34 15.50 1.75
C GLY A 179 -17.41 14.75 0.41
N SER A 180 -16.82 13.55 0.32
CA SER A 180 -16.93 12.73 -0.89
C SER A 180 -18.32 12.11 -1.02
N LYS A 181 -18.81 12.02 -2.25
CA LYS A 181 -20.02 11.26 -2.57
C LYS A 181 -19.69 9.78 -2.69
N ALA A 182 -20.61 8.92 -2.28
CA ALA A 182 -20.46 7.48 -2.29
C ALA A 182 -21.77 6.80 -2.71
N ARG A 183 -21.65 5.57 -3.22
CA ARG A 183 -22.78 4.66 -3.40
C ARG A 183 -22.71 3.55 -2.35
N LEU A 184 -23.84 3.29 -1.71
CA LEU A 184 -24.02 2.18 -0.77
C LEU A 184 -24.40 0.88 -1.51
N ASN A 185 -24.30 -0.25 -0.82
CA ASN A 185 -24.62 -1.58 -1.35
C ASN A 185 -26.08 -1.79 -1.77
N ASP A 186 -27.01 -0.95 -1.30
CA ASP A 186 -28.42 -0.91 -1.74
C ASP A 186 -28.65 -0.02 -2.98
N GLY A 187 -27.59 0.60 -3.51
CA GLY A 187 -27.65 1.54 -4.63
C GLY A 187 -27.84 3.01 -4.23
N SER A 188 -28.09 3.29 -2.96
CA SER A 188 -28.30 4.65 -2.44
C SER A 188 -27.05 5.52 -2.61
N ARG A 189 -27.26 6.80 -2.95
CA ARG A 189 -26.18 7.81 -3.02
C ARG A 189 -26.15 8.64 -1.74
N VAL A 190 -24.96 8.80 -1.18
CA VAL A 190 -24.74 9.51 0.08
C VAL A 190 -23.49 10.37 0.03
N GLU A 191 -23.34 11.26 1.01
CA GLU A 191 -22.12 12.04 1.24
C GLU A 191 -21.50 11.61 2.58
N ILE A 192 -20.18 11.39 2.61
CA ILE A 192 -19.46 11.07 3.85
C ILE A 192 -19.33 12.35 4.67
N VAL A 193 -19.86 12.37 5.90
CA VAL A 193 -19.85 13.58 6.73
C VAL A 193 -19.00 13.44 8.00
N PHE A 194 -18.77 12.23 8.47
CA PHE A 194 -17.96 12.00 9.67
C PHE A 194 -17.34 10.60 9.67
N ILE A 195 -16.10 10.50 10.16
CA ILE A 195 -15.35 9.26 10.31
C ILE A 195 -15.19 8.94 11.80
N PRO A 196 -15.88 7.91 12.33
CA PRO A 196 -15.69 7.48 13.70
C PRO A 196 -14.28 6.96 13.95
N TYR A 197 -13.74 7.23 15.15
CA TYR A 197 -12.39 6.82 15.52
C TYR A 197 -12.24 5.31 15.61
N GLU A 198 -13.22 4.60 16.19
CA GLU A 198 -13.14 3.17 16.47
C GLU A 198 -13.31 2.31 15.20
N ASN A 199 -14.07 2.82 14.23
CA ASN A 199 -14.38 2.09 13.00
C ASN A 199 -14.42 3.03 11.79
N PRO A 200 -13.25 3.44 11.25
CA PRO A 200 -13.17 4.45 10.20
C PRO A 200 -13.77 4.00 8.86
N ILE A 201 -13.93 2.69 8.63
CA ILE A 201 -14.54 2.13 7.41
C ILE A 201 -16.08 2.12 7.46
N CYS A 202 -16.68 2.47 8.60
CA CYS A 202 -18.12 2.61 8.77
C CYS A 202 -18.45 4.06 9.14
N PRO A 203 -18.36 5.00 8.17
CA PRO A 203 -18.60 6.41 8.44
C PRO A 203 -20.06 6.73 8.76
N ILE A 204 -20.31 7.94 9.27
CA ILE A 204 -21.64 8.54 9.22
C ILE A 204 -21.78 9.23 7.87
N VAL A 205 -22.89 8.93 7.19
CA VAL A 205 -23.20 9.44 5.86
C VAL A 205 -24.50 10.23 5.84
N LYS A 206 -24.59 11.20 4.96
CA LYS A 206 -25.80 12.00 4.74
C LYS A 206 -26.53 11.52 3.49
N GLN A 207 -27.82 11.25 3.63
CA GLN A 207 -28.73 10.91 2.54
C GLN A 207 -29.91 11.88 2.55
N GLY A 208 -29.93 12.84 1.62
CA GLY A 208 -30.92 13.93 1.64
C GLY A 208 -30.78 14.75 2.92
N THR A 209 -31.82 14.74 3.76
CA THR A 209 -31.83 15.39 5.09
C THR A 209 -31.44 14.45 6.24
N ASN A 210 -31.33 13.15 5.98
CA ASN A 210 -31.08 12.14 7.01
C ASN A 210 -29.59 11.85 7.17
N TYR A 211 -29.22 11.46 8.39
CA TYR A 211 -27.88 11.00 8.74
C TYR A 211 -27.96 9.52 9.11
N ILE A 212 -27.09 8.71 8.54
CA ILE A 212 -27.04 7.26 8.74
C ILE A 212 -25.67 6.92 9.30
N ASP A 213 -25.64 6.36 10.51
CA ASP A 213 -24.45 5.75 11.07
C ASP A 213 -24.29 4.34 10.52
N LEU A 214 -23.32 4.12 9.63
CA LEU A 214 -23.12 2.81 9.01
C LEU A 214 -22.64 1.74 10.00
N ARG A 215 -22.22 2.10 11.22
CA ARG A 215 -21.93 1.12 12.28
C ARG A 215 -23.19 0.45 12.84
N MET A 216 -24.34 1.11 12.69
CA MET A 216 -25.63 0.67 13.22
C MET A 216 -26.57 0.17 12.10
N SER A 217 -26.03 -0.11 10.92
CA SER A 217 -26.79 -0.44 9.71
C SER A 217 -26.14 -1.61 8.97
N PRO A 218 -26.91 -2.43 8.24
CA PRO A 218 -26.35 -3.40 7.29
C PRO A 218 -25.75 -2.73 6.04
N LEU A 219 -25.90 -1.41 5.89
CA LEU A 219 -25.40 -0.65 4.76
C LEU A 219 -23.89 -0.43 4.86
N TYR A 220 -23.19 -0.53 3.73
CA TYR A 220 -21.77 -0.20 3.61
C TYR A 220 -21.49 0.52 2.30
N ILE A 221 -20.39 1.25 2.25
CA ILE A 221 -19.98 1.95 1.04
C ILE A 221 -19.41 0.94 0.05
N GLN A 222 -20.07 0.85 -1.10
CA GLN A 222 -19.67 -0.01 -2.21
C GLN A 222 -18.60 0.68 -3.06
N GLU A 223 -18.75 1.97 -3.34
CA GLU A 223 -17.74 2.76 -4.03
C GLU A 223 -17.84 4.26 -3.74
N LEU A 224 -16.73 4.97 -3.92
CA LEU A 224 -16.72 6.43 -3.99
C LEU A 224 -17.15 6.87 -5.40
N ILE A 225 -17.95 7.93 -5.47
CA ILE A 225 -18.37 8.53 -6.74
C ILE A 225 -17.35 9.61 -7.09
N PRO A 226 -16.61 9.48 -8.20
CA PRO A 226 -15.64 10.48 -8.62
C PRO A 226 -16.30 11.84 -8.79
N VAL A 227 -15.66 12.90 -8.30
CA VAL A 227 -16.06 14.26 -8.64
C VAL A 227 -15.73 14.47 -10.11
N THR A 228 -16.74 14.45 -10.98
CA THR A 228 -16.56 14.81 -12.39
C THR A 228 -16.29 16.31 -12.43
N VAL A 229 -15.01 16.70 -12.46
CA VAL A 229 -14.64 18.04 -12.87
C VAL A 229 -14.95 18.10 -14.37
N LYS A 230 -16.06 18.76 -14.72
CA LYS A 230 -16.25 19.18 -16.12
C LYS A 230 -15.15 20.18 -16.41
N VAL A 231 -14.14 19.75 -17.16
CA VAL A 231 -13.19 20.64 -17.85
C VAL A 231 -13.91 21.18 -19.09
#